data_AF-K2S655-F1
#
_entry.id   AF-K2S655-F1
#
_cell.length_a   1.000
_cell.length_b   1.000
_cell.length_c   1.000
_cell.angle_alpha   90.00
_cell.angle_beta   90.00
_cell.angle_gamma   90.00
#
_symmetry.space_group_name_H-M   'P 1'
#
loop_
_entity.id
_entity.type
_entity.pdbx_description
1 polymer ?
#
loop_
_entity_poly.entity_id
_entity_poly.type
_entity_poly.pdbx_seq_one_letter_code
_entity_poly.pdbx_strand_id
1 'polypeptide(L)'
;MACPYGTTVDGFERQFGICHLGHFVFGNMIIPGMLGPNRKPRVVVVSSEAHQLGPVRFPDVGFTGGQEYDRFRAYGQAKTANNLYAWSLAEKLGPKGLQAYSLHPGGIFTNLARYMDVARDVQEMHAIYRSVGSPMGFPEYIQKSKIKNHDQGTATHIVAAFADYLESMFRSFHALHSYD
;
A
#
# COMPACT_ATOMS: atom_id res chain seq x y z
N MET A 1 -2.46 12.71 -1.07
CA MET A 1 -2.65 12.18 0.29
C MET A 1 -3.04 13.31 1.22
N ALA A 2 -3.36 13.00 2.48
CA ALA A 2 -3.65 13.97 3.52
C ALA A 2 -4.73 15.00 3.12
N CYS A 3 -5.69 14.59 2.29
CA CYS A 3 -6.77 15.48 1.88
C CYS A 3 -7.76 15.67 3.03
N PRO A 4 -8.49 16.81 3.05
CA PRO A 4 -9.63 16.99 3.94
C PRO A 4 -10.61 15.83 3.82
N TYR A 5 -11.35 15.58 4.90
CA TYR A 5 -12.40 14.57 4.89
C TYR A 5 -13.36 14.78 3.72
N GLY A 6 -13.83 13.66 3.19
CA GLY A 6 -14.89 13.63 2.20
C GLY A 6 -15.17 12.19 1.82
N THR A 7 -16.22 12.00 1.04
CA THR A 7 -16.65 10.68 0.60
C THR A 7 -16.54 10.55 -0.93
N THR A 8 -16.47 9.32 -1.41
CA THR A 8 -16.76 8.99 -2.82
C THR A 8 -18.26 9.09 -3.07
N VAL A 9 -18.66 9.01 -4.34
CA VAL A 9 -20.09 8.99 -4.72
C VAL A 9 -20.85 7.81 -4.09
N ASP A 10 -20.15 6.72 -3.80
CA ASP A 10 -20.68 5.53 -3.13
C ASP A 10 -20.67 5.62 -1.59
N GLY A 11 -20.27 6.77 -1.02
CA GLY A 11 -20.30 7.00 0.43
C GLY A 11 -19.08 6.51 1.21
N PHE A 12 -18.03 6.01 0.56
CA PHE A 12 -16.80 5.59 1.25
C PHE A 12 -15.88 6.77 1.56
N GLU A 13 -15.13 6.72 2.67
CA GLU A 13 -14.07 7.70 2.94
C GLU A 13 -13.13 7.83 1.73
N ARG A 14 -12.86 9.06 1.30
CA ARG A 14 -12.25 9.38 0.01
C ARG A 14 -10.91 8.67 -0.22
N GLN A 15 -9.99 8.70 0.74
CA GLN A 15 -8.67 8.09 0.57
C GLN A 15 -8.77 6.57 0.49
N PHE A 16 -9.58 5.93 1.33
CA PHE A 16 -9.83 4.50 1.30
C PHE A 16 -10.55 4.07 0.01
N GLY A 17 -11.59 4.80 -0.39
CA GLY A 17 -12.35 4.59 -1.61
C GLY A 17 -11.47 4.64 -2.86
N ILE A 18 -10.70 5.72 -3.01
CA ILE A 18 -9.85 5.95 -4.19
C ILE A 18 -8.61 5.04 -4.18
N CYS A 19 -7.91 4.95 -3.04
CA CYS A 19 -6.61 4.27 -3.01
C CYS A 19 -6.75 2.75 -2.91
N HIS A 20 -7.84 2.23 -2.34
CA HIS A 20 -8.00 0.81 -2.05
C HIS A 20 -9.25 0.20 -2.71
N LEU A 21 -10.46 0.66 -2.37
CA LEU A 21 -11.70 -0.02 -2.81
C LEU A 21 -11.86 -0.05 -4.33
N GLY A 22 -11.55 1.04 -5.02
CA GLY A 22 -11.58 1.07 -6.49
C GLY A 22 -10.65 0.02 -7.11
N HIS A 23 -9.43 -0.11 -6.60
CA HIS A 23 -8.47 -1.13 -7.06
C HIS A 23 -8.88 -2.54 -6.67
N PHE A 24 -9.44 -2.73 -5.47
CA PHE A 24 -9.94 -4.01 -5.00
C PHE A 24 -11.07 -4.52 -5.91
N VAL A 25 -12.07 -3.69 -6.19
CA VAL A 25 -13.19 -4.04 -7.06
C VAL A 25 -12.71 -4.30 -8.48
N PHE A 26 -11.93 -3.39 -9.05
CA PHE A 26 -11.36 -3.55 -10.40
C PHE A 26 -10.55 -4.83 -10.54
N GLY A 27 -9.61 -5.07 -9.62
CA GLY A 27 -8.75 -6.26 -9.62
C GLY A 27 -9.58 -7.55 -9.56
N ASN A 28 -10.54 -7.65 -8.64
CA ASN A 28 -11.37 -8.85 -8.52
C ASN A 28 -12.25 -9.13 -9.75
N MET A 29 -12.60 -8.10 -10.54
CA MET A 29 -13.32 -8.30 -11.81
C MET A 29 -12.44 -8.86 -12.92
N ILE A 30 -11.17 -8.46 -13.00
CA ILE A 30 -10.28 -8.84 -14.12
C ILE A 30 -9.47 -10.11 -13.85
N ILE A 31 -9.10 -10.36 -12.58
CA ILE A 31 -8.22 -11.46 -12.18
C ILE A 31 -8.73 -12.82 -12.64
N PRO A 32 -10.02 -13.17 -12.55
CA PRO A 32 -10.52 -14.47 -13.04
C PRO A 32 -10.17 -14.74 -14.51
N GLY A 33 -10.24 -13.71 -15.37
CA GLY A 33 -9.87 -13.81 -16.79
C GLY A 33 -8.37 -13.86 -17.05
N MET A 34 -7.53 -13.57 -16.05
CA MET A 34 -6.07 -13.67 -16.13
C MET A 34 -5.56 -15.07 -15.77
N LEU A 35 -6.35 -15.88 -15.08
CA LEU A 35 -6.00 -17.25 -14.69
C LEU A 35 -6.11 -18.22 -15.88
N GLY A 36 -5.43 -19.35 -15.77
CA GLY A 36 -5.51 -20.43 -16.77
C GLY A 36 -4.26 -21.33 -16.79
N PRO A 37 -4.34 -22.51 -17.42
CA PRO A 37 -3.21 -23.42 -17.54
C PRO A 37 -2.05 -22.75 -18.28
N ASN A 38 -0.82 -23.00 -17.83
CA ASN A 38 0.42 -22.44 -18.37
C ASN A 38 0.51 -20.90 -18.33
N ARG A 39 -0.35 -20.21 -17.58
CA ARG A 39 -0.26 -18.76 -17.35
C ARG A 39 0.38 -18.48 -16.00
N LYS A 40 1.14 -17.39 -15.93
CA LYS A 40 1.71 -16.85 -14.69
C LYS A 40 1.33 -15.37 -14.55
N PRO A 41 0.04 -15.05 -14.41
CA PRO A 41 -0.39 -13.65 -14.30
C PRO A 41 0.22 -13.00 -13.06
N ARG A 42 0.54 -11.71 -13.17
CA ARG A 42 1.12 -10.91 -12.08
C ARG A 42 0.25 -9.70 -11.77
N VAL A 43 0.00 -9.48 -10.48
CA VAL A 43 -0.68 -8.29 -9.95
C VAL A 43 0.27 -7.55 -9.03
N VAL A 44 0.52 -6.28 -9.34
CA VAL A 44 1.37 -5.41 -8.53
C VAL A 44 0.50 -4.31 -7.92
N VAL A 45 0.42 -4.29 -6.60
CA VAL A 45 -0.39 -3.33 -5.84
C VAL A 45 0.52 -2.24 -5.30
N VAL A 46 0.27 -0.98 -5.68
CA VAL A 46 1.09 0.15 -5.23
C VAL A 46 0.65 0.60 -3.83
N SER A 47 1.55 0.44 -2.89
CA SER A 47 1.44 0.88 -1.50
C SER A 47 2.32 2.11 -1.24
N SER A 48 2.69 2.35 0.01
CA SER A 48 3.50 3.48 0.47
C SER A 48 4.13 3.13 1.82
N GLU A 49 5.20 3.83 2.19
CA GLU A 49 5.75 3.79 3.55
C GLU A 49 4.71 4.19 4.60
N ALA A 50 3.74 5.02 4.20
CA ALA A 50 2.60 5.43 5.02
C ALA A 50 1.76 4.27 5.59
N HIS A 51 1.87 3.03 5.07
CA HIS A 51 1.23 1.87 5.70
C HIS A 51 1.66 1.69 7.17
N GLN A 52 2.84 2.19 7.56
CA GLN A 52 3.31 2.14 8.94
C GLN A 52 2.57 3.11 9.87
N LEU A 53 1.70 4.00 9.36
CA LEU A 53 0.93 4.97 10.18
C LEU A 53 -0.24 4.31 10.92
N GLY A 54 -0.60 3.07 10.58
CA GLY A 54 -1.60 2.31 11.32
C GLY A 54 -2.22 1.14 10.55
N PRO A 55 -2.95 0.28 11.26
CA PRO A 55 -3.70 -0.82 10.67
C PRO A 55 -4.94 -0.31 9.92
N VAL A 56 -5.64 -1.22 9.24
CA VAL A 56 -6.99 -0.96 8.74
C VAL A 56 -7.95 -0.86 9.92
N ARG A 57 -8.73 0.22 10.00
CA ARG A 57 -9.78 0.40 11.00
C ARG A 57 -11.03 -0.39 10.61
N PHE A 58 -10.97 -1.73 10.57
CA PHE A 58 -12.09 -2.55 10.12
C PHE A 58 -13.45 -2.23 10.78
N PRO A 59 -13.53 -1.93 12.09
CA PRO A 59 -14.80 -1.54 12.72
C PRO A 59 -15.34 -0.18 12.26
N ASP A 60 -14.47 0.71 11.78
CA ASP A 60 -14.80 2.08 11.40
C ASP A 60 -13.79 2.64 10.39
N VAL A 61 -13.93 2.20 9.13
CA VAL A 61 -13.10 2.67 8.02
C VAL A 61 -13.41 4.14 7.70
N GLY A 62 -14.64 4.57 7.98
CA GLY A 62 -15.17 5.89 7.65
C GLY A 62 -14.81 7.00 8.64
N PHE A 63 -14.10 6.67 9.72
CA PHE A 63 -13.77 7.59 10.82
C PHE A 63 -15.03 8.25 11.42
N THR A 64 -16.08 7.46 11.67
CA THR A 64 -17.34 7.90 12.27
C THR A 64 -17.94 9.09 11.51
N GLY A 65 -18.04 8.96 10.20
CA GLY A 65 -18.55 10.05 9.34
C GLY A 65 -17.65 11.28 9.31
N GLY A 66 -16.36 11.11 9.57
CA GLY A 66 -15.36 12.18 9.59
C GLY A 66 -15.10 12.79 10.97
N GLN A 67 -15.85 12.42 12.01
CA GLN A 67 -15.68 12.96 13.37
C GLN A 67 -14.31 12.62 13.98
N GLU A 68 -13.79 11.43 13.69
CA GLU A 68 -12.48 10.98 14.17
C GLU A 68 -11.39 11.06 13.09
N TYR A 69 -11.64 11.80 12.02
CA TYR A 69 -10.79 11.74 10.82
C TYR A 69 -9.38 12.27 11.08
N ASP A 70 -8.41 11.36 10.98
CA ASP A 70 -7.00 11.69 10.89
C ASP A 70 -6.54 11.45 9.45
N ARG A 71 -6.17 12.53 8.76
CA ARG A 71 -5.84 12.53 7.33
C ARG A 71 -4.62 11.66 6.96
N PHE A 72 -3.70 11.45 7.90
CA PHE A 72 -2.51 10.62 7.70
C PHE A 72 -2.80 9.16 7.98
N ARG A 73 -3.52 8.86 9.06
CA ARG A 73 -4.01 7.51 9.36
C ARG A 73 -4.98 7.02 8.31
N ALA A 74 -5.83 7.89 7.76
CA ALA A 74 -6.73 7.56 6.64
C ALA A 74 -5.96 7.12 5.39
N TYR A 75 -4.90 7.85 5.04
CA TYR A 75 -4.02 7.43 3.95
C TYR A 75 -3.27 6.15 4.29
N GLY A 76 -2.74 6.06 5.50
CA GLY A 76 -1.98 4.90 6.00
C GLY A 76 -2.78 3.62 5.97
N GLN A 77 -4.03 3.64 6.47
CA GLN A 77 -4.89 2.46 6.44
C GLN A 77 -5.17 1.98 5.01
N ALA A 78 -5.32 2.90 4.04
CA ALA A 78 -5.54 2.51 2.65
C ALA A 78 -4.31 1.81 2.06
N LYS A 79 -3.10 2.21 2.50
CA LYS A 79 -1.84 1.58 2.08
C LYS A 79 -1.56 0.27 2.82
N THR A 80 -1.98 0.15 4.07
CA THR A 80 -2.04 -1.13 4.78
C THR A 80 -3.00 -2.10 4.11
N ALA A 81 -4.19 -1.63 3.72
CA ALA A 81 -5.17 -2.44 2.98
C ALA A 81 -4.63 -2.93 1.64
N ASN A 82 -3.84 -2.10 0.93
CA ASN A 82 -3.15 -2.53 -0.29
C ASN A 82 -2.13 -3.66 -0.04
N ASN A 83 -1.37 -3.60 1.05
CA ASN A 83 -0.46 -4.69 1.43
C ASN A 83 -1.23 -5.98 1.73
N LEU A 84 -2.30 -5.89 2.53
CA LEU A 84 -3.15 -7.03 2.88
C LEU A 84 -3.84 -7.63 1.64
N TYR A 85 -4.24 -6.79 0.69
CA TYR A 85 -4.83 -7.27 -0.57
C TYR A 85 -3.84 -8.06 -1.40
N ALA A 86 -2.62 -7.55 -1.62
CA ALA A 86 -1.58 -8.29 -2.34
C ALA A 86 -1.25 -9.62 -1.63
N TRP A 87 -1.15 -9.60 -0.29
CA TRP A 87 -0.94 -10.82 0.49
C TRP A 87 -2.07 -11.82 0.33
N SER A 88 -3.33 -11.38 0.44
CA SER A 88 -4.49 -12.27 0.27
C SER A 88 -4.62 -12.82 -1.15
N LEU A 89 -4.26 -12.04 -2.18
CA LEU A 89 -4.17 -12.52 -3.55
C LEU A 89 -3.11 -13.61 -3.70
N ALA A 90 -1.92 -13.40 -3.13
CA ALA A 90 -0.84 -14.39 -3.18
C ALA A 90 -1.21 -15.68 -2.44
N GLU A 91 -1.81 -15.56 -1.25
CA GLU A 91 -2.25 -16.70 -0.46
C GLU A 91 -3.36 -17.51 -1.16
N LYS A 92 -4.41 -16.83 -1.63
CA LYS A 92 -5.62 -17.51 -2.16
C LYS A 92 -5.49 -17.94 -3.62
N LEU A 93 -4.74 -17.21 -4.43
CA LEU A 93 -4.65 -17.42 -5.88
C LEU A 93 -3.23 -17.82 -6.33
N GLY A 94 -2.24 -17.79 -5.43
CA GLY A 94 -0.91 -18.38 -5.67
C GLY A 94 -0.97 -19.83 -6.11
N PRO A 95 -1.77 -20.72 -5.46
CA PRO A 95 -1.97 -22.09 -5.93
C PRO A 95 -2.59 -22.20 -7.33
N LYS A 96 -3.22 -21.14 -7.83
CA LYS A 96 -3.77 -21.04 -9.20
C LYS A 96 -2.79 -20.38 -10.19
N GLY A 97 -1.55 -20.15 -9.78
CA GLY A 97 -0.49 -19.57 -10.60
C GLY A 97 -0.42 -18.04 -10.60
N LEU A 98 -1.25 -17.35 -9.81
CA LEU A 98 -1.18 -15.89 -9.69
C LEU A 98 0.02 -15.46 -8.84
N GLN A 99 0.77 -14.48 -9.31
CA GLN A 99 1.80 -13.80 -8.52
C GLN A 99 1.24 -12.45 -8.06
N ALA A 100 1.33 -12.15 -6.77
CA ALA A 100 0.88 -10.86 -6.25
C ALA A 100 1.96 -10.23 -5.37
N TYR A 101 2.25 -8.95 -5.62
CA TYR A 101 3.26 -8.20 -4.90
C TYR A 101 2.70 -6.84 -4.48
N SER A 102 3.12 -6.36 -3.31
CA SER A 102 2.94 -4.96 -2.93
C SER A 102 4.29 -4.25 -2.96
N LEU A 103 4.31 -3.00 -3.41
CA LEU A 103 5.52 -2.19 -3.43
C LEU A 103 5.29 -0.79 -2.87
N HIS A 104 6.38 -0.16 -2.40
CA HIS A 104 6.44 1.27 -2.16
C HIS A 104 7.50 1.86 -3.11
N PRO A 105 7.21 2.93 -3.87
CA PRO A 105 8.16 3.41 -4.88
C PRO A 105 9.28 4.29 -4.30
N GLY A 106 9.22 4.65 -3.02
CA GLY A 106 10.08 5.69 -2.42
C GLY A 106 9.35 7.00 -2.20
N GLY A 107 10.03 7.94 -1.53
CA GLY A 107 9.61 9.34 -1.48
C GLY A 107 9.95 10.04 -2.79
N ILE A 108 8.94 10.50 -3.53
CA ILE A 108 9.09 11.16 -4.84
C ILE A 108 8.23 12.43 -4.80
N PHE A 109 8.80 13.56 -5.22
CA PHE A 109 8.04 14.81 -5.34
C PHE A 109 7.07 14.72 -6.51
N THR A 110 5.80 14.49 -6.17
CA THR A 110 4.68 14.46 -7.13
C THR A 110 3.56 15.34 -6.61
N ASN A 111 2.48 15.47 -7.38
CA ASN A 111 1.27 16.16 -6.93
C ASN A 111 0.55 15.45 -5.75
N LEU A 112 1.09 14.34 -5.21
CA LEU A 112 0.54 13.62 -4.07
C LEU A 112 0.48 14.48 -2.80
N ALA A 113 1.45 15.38 -2.60
CA ALA A 113 1.56 16.25 -1.42
C ALA A 113 0.81 17.59 -1.55
N ARG A 114 -0.05 17.77 -2.55
CA ARG A 114 -0.76 19.04 -2.83
C ARG A 114 -1.66 19.58 -1.72
N TYR A 115 -2.09 18.71 -0.80
CA TYR A 115 -2.89 19.08 0.38
C TYR A 115 -2.04 19.18 1.64
N MET A 116 -0.70 19.15 1.51
CA MET A 116 0.21 19.19 2.63
C MET A 116 0.95 20.52 2.69
N ASP A 117 1.06 21.07 3.90
CA ASP A 117 2.13 21.99 4.26
C ASP A 117 3.32 21.16 4.71
N VAL A 118 4.28 20.94 3.82
CA VAL A 118 5.38 19.97 4.05
C VAL A 118 6.12 20.24 5.37
N ALA A 119 6.36 21.49 5.75
CA ALA A 119 7.13 21.81 6.94
C ALA A 119 6.40 21.37 8.23
N ARG A 120 5.11 21.68 8.32
CA ARG A 120 4.27 21.34 9.49
C ARG A 120 3.88 19.86 9.48
N ASP A 121 3.45 19.37 8.34
CA ASP A 121 2.78 18.08 8.19
C ASP A 121 3.73 16.90 8.34
N VAL A 122 4.99 17.09 7.98
CA VAL A 122 6.05 16.08 8.23
C VAL A 122 6.25 15.88 9.74
N GLN A 123 6.18 16.94 10.55
CA GLN A 123 6.31 16.81 12.00
C GLN A 123 5.14 16.02 12.61
N GLU A 124 3.91 16.27 12.13
CA GLU A 124 2.70 15.54 12.54
C GLU A 124 2.80 14.05 12.16
N MET A 125 3.20 13.74 10.92
CA MET A 125 3.43 12.35 10.48
C MET A 125 4.47 11.64 11.34
N HIS A 126 5.58 12.30 11.67
CA HIS A 126 6.60 11.71 12.53
C HIS A 126 6.09 11.45 13.94
N ALA A 127 5.24 12.33 14.49
CA ALA A 127 4.60 12.09 15.78
C ALA A 127 3.71 10.83 15.74
N ILE A 128 2.95 10.64 14.65
CA ILE A 128 2.15 9.43 14.45
C ILE A 128 3.05 8.19 14.35
N TYR A 129 4.12 8.23 13.55
CA TYR A 129 5.07 7.11 13.46
C TYR A 129 5.69 6.75 14.81
N ARG A 130 6.07 7.75 15.62
CA ARG A 130 6.54 7.50 17.00
C ARG A 130 5.48 6.83 17.86
N SER A 131 4.22 7.30 17.77
CA SER A 131 3.11 6.75 18.56
C SER A 131 2.82 5.28 18.27
N VAL A 132 3.17 4.79 17.07
CA VAL A 132 2.98 3.40 16.65
C VAL A 132 4.28 2.59 16.66
N GLY A 133 5.37 3.14 17.22
CA GLY A 133 6.66 2.46 17.34
C GLY A 133 7.42 2.30 16.00
N SER A 134 7.06 3.04 14.97
CA SER A 134 7.77 3.02 13.69
C SER A 134 9.10 3.78 13.78
N PRO A 135 10.22 3.20 13.27
CA PRO A 135 11.49 3.90 13.17
C PRO A 135 11.43 5.20 12.35
N MET A 136 10.46 5.33 11.44
CA MET A 136 10.23 6.54 10.65
C MET A 136 9.81 7.76 11.47
N GLY A 137 9.51 7.57 12.76
CA GLY A 137 9.27 8.66 13.70
C GLY A 137 10.54 9.37 14.17
N PHE A 138 11.73 8.84 13.86
CA PHE A 138 13.01 9.30 14.42
C PHE A 138 13.95 9.88 13.36
N PRO A 139 14.63 11.02 13.65
CA PRO A 139 15.48 11.72 12.67
C PRO A 139 16.56 10.86 12.03
N GLU A 140 17.14 9.90 12.76
CA GLU A 140 18.22 9.05 12.24
C GLU A 140 17.79 8.17 11.05
N TYR A 141 16.49 7.84 10.93
CA TYR A 141 15.94 7.05 9.84
C TYR A 141 15.50 7.92 8.65
N ILE A 142 14.98 9.12 8.92
CA ILE A 142 14.56 10.07 7.89
C ILE A 142 15.78 10.62 7.13
N GLN A 143 16.87 10.95 7.83
CA GLN A 143 18.10 11.44 7.18
C GLN A 143 18.72 10.42 6.22
N LYS A 144 18.44 9.12 6.42
CA LYS A 144 18.87 8.04 5.51
C LYS A 144 17.93 7.91 4.30
N SER A 145 16.71 8.41 4.39
CA SER A 145 15.72 8.33 3.32
C SER A 145 16.02 9.35 2.22
N LYS A 146 16.48 8.85 1.07
CA LYS A 146 16.76 9.68 -0.10
C LYS A 146 15.48 9.93 -0.89
N ILE A 147 15.17 11.19 -1.18
CA ILE A 147 14.17 11.52 -2.19
C ILE A 147 14.64 10.98 -3.54
N LYS A 148 13.75 10.29 -4.22
CA LYS A 148 13.97 9.69 -5.53
C LYS A 148 13.44 10.60 -6.63
N ASN A 149 14.07 10.54 -7.81
CA ASN A 149 13.47 11.08 -9.03
C ASN A 149 12.40 10.12 -9.60
N HIS A 150 11.69 10.54 -10.64
CA HIS A 150 10.63 9.75 -11.26
C HIS A 150 11.13 8.41 -11.81
N ASP A 151 12.32 8.37 -12.41
CA ASP A 151 12.89 7.14 -12.99
C ASP A 151 13.20 6.11 -11.90
N GLN A 152 13.83 6.53 -10.81
CA GLN A 152 14.13 5.69 -9.65
C GLN A 152 12.85 5.16 -8.98
N GLY A 153 11.79 5.97 -8.94
CA GLY A 153 10.47 5.55 -8.46
C GLY A 153 9.78 4.55 -9.39
N THR A 154 9.89 4.77 -10.70
CA THR A 154 9.33 3.90 -11.73
C THR A 154 10.05 2.57 -11.81
N ALA A 155 11.37 2.56 -11.59
CA ALA A 155 12.18 1.34 -11.57
C ALA A 155 11.62 0.28 -10.60
N THR A 156 11.08 0.68 -9.44
CA THR A 156 10.45 -0.27 -8.50
C THR A 156 9.22 -0.95 -9.10
N HIS A 157 8.43 -0.24 -9.91
CA HIS A 157 7.29 -0.81 -10.62
C HIS A 157 7.73 -1.80 -11.69
N ILE A 158 8.76 -1.45 -12.47
CA ILE A 158 9.31 -2.31 -13.52
C ILE A 158 9.83 -3.62 -12.91
N VAL A 159 10.62 -3.51 -11.84
CA VAL A 159 11.13 -4.69 -11.13
C VAL A 159 9.99 -5.55 -10.61
N ALA A 160 9.02 -4.98 -9.90
CA ALA A 160 7.88 -5.75 -9.39
C ALA A 160 7.09 -6.43 -10.51
N ALA A 161 6.90 -5.75 -11.66
CA ALA A 161 6.11 -6.26 -12.77
C ALA A 161 6.84 -7.32 -13.61
N PHE A 162 8.16 -7.23 -13.78
CA PHE A 162 8.88 -8.00 -14.80
C PHE A 162 10.09 -8.79 -14.30
N ALA A 163 10.55 -8.61 -13.07
CA ALA A 163 11.70 -9.37 -12.59
C ALA A 163 11.31 -10.83 -12.31
N ASP A 164 11.99 -11.76 -12.99
CA ASP A 164 11.78 -13.21 -12.81
C ASP A 164 12.34 -13.72 -11.48
N TYR A 165 13.37 -13.06 -10.93
CA TYR A 165 13.95 -13.48 -9.64
C TYR A 165 12.97 -13.32 -8.47
N LEU A 166 11.89 -12.55 -8.63
CA LEU A 166 10.84 -12.45 -7.61
C LEU A 166 9.99 -13.73 -7.50
N GLU A 167 10.01 -14.60 -8.52
CA GLU A 167 9.31 -15.89 -8.48
C GLU A 167 9.93 -16.84 -7.44
N SER A 168 11.26 -16.83 -7.32
CA SER A 168 11.97 -17.72 -6.41
C SER A 168 11.87 -17.27 -4.95
N MET A 169 11.79 -15.96 -4.69
CA MET A 169 11.61 -15.41 -3.35
C MET A 169 10.31 -15.85 -2.67
N PHE A 170 9.22 -16.02 -3.43
CA PHE A 170 7.91 -16.36 -2.86
C PHE A 170 7.79 -17.84 -2.47
N ARG A 171 8.49 -18.73 -3.19
CA ARG A 171 8.50 -20.17 -2.88
C ARG A 171 9.16 -20.47 -1.54
N SER A 172 10.15 -19.68 -1.15
CA SER A 172 10.89 -19.84 0.11
C SER A 172 10.03 -19.56 1.35
N PHE A 173 9.00 -18.72 1.25
CA PHE A 173 8.13 -18.39 2.38
C PHE A 173 7.12 -19.51 2.68
N HIS A 174 6.62 -20.21 1.66
CA HIS A 174 5.74 -21.38 1.85
C HIS A 174 6.51 -22.65 2.21
N ALA A 175 7.76 -22.82 1.77
CA ALA A 175 8.58 -23.98 2.12
C ALA A 175 8.98 -24.04 3.61
N LEU A 176 8.86 -22.92 4.35
CA LEU A 176 9.16 -22.87 5.79
C LEU A 176 7.96 -23.25 6.68
N HIS A 177 6.79 -23.53 6.12
CA HIS A 177 5.59 -23.98 6.87
C HIS A 177 5.20 -25.44 6.57
N SER A 178 6.05 -26.15 5.82
CA SER A 178 6.02 -27.61 5.70
C SER A 178 7.19 -28.18 6.50
N TYR A 179 7.07 -28.16 7.82
CA TYR A 179 7.76 -29.10 8.70
C TYR A 179 6.68 -29.91 9.41
N ASP A 180 6.91 -31.22 9.45
CA ASP A 180 6.04 -32.29 9.96
C ASP A 180 5.41 -32.01 11.34
#